data_AF-A0A934ZL10-F1
#
_entry.id   AF-A0A934ZL10-F1
#
_cell.length_a   1.000
_cell.length_b   1.000
_cell.length_c   1.000
_cell.angle_alpha   90.00
_cell.angle_beta   90.00
_cell.angle_gamma   90.00
#
_symmetry.space_group_name_H-M   'P 1'
#
loop_
_entity.id
_entity.type
_entity.pdbx_description
1 polymer ?
#
loop_
_entity_poly.entity_id
_entity_poly.type
_entity_poly.pdbx_seq_one_letter_code
_entity_poly.pdbx_strand_id
1 'polypeptide(L)' 'MRNALAVMKKRGGSHERTIREFTVGPKGFEVGPPMKAFHGVLTGVPTYSGASDPLMGSDDADRGL' A
#
# COMPACT_ATOMS: atom_id res chain seq x y z
N MET A 1 9.30 -1.23 -6.26
CA MET A 1 7.92 -0.80 -6.60
C MET A 1 7.09 -0.84 -5.33
N ARG A 2 6.19 0.13 -5.10
CA ARG A 2 5.26 0.11 -3.96
C ARG A 2 3.94 -0.50 -4.43
N ASN A 3 3.49 -1.55 -3.76
CA ASN A 3 2.26 -2.23 -4.13
C ASN A 3 1.12 -1.76 -3.23
N ALA A 4 -0.03 -1.46 -3.83
CA ALA A 4 -1.19 -0.98 -3.10
C ALA A 4 -2.48 -1.62 -3.61
N LEU A 5 -3.41 -1.87 -2.70
CA LEU A 5 -4.71 -2.49 -2.95
C LEU A 5 -5.82 -1.55 -2.45
N ALA A 6 -6.92 -1.49 -3.21
CA ALA A 6 -8.15 -0.84 -2.79
C ALA A 6 -9.36 -1.65 -3.24
N VAL A 7 -10.43 -1.62 -2.44
CA VAL A 7 -11.71 -2.18 -2.86
C VAL A 7 -12.48 -1.12 -3.64
N MET A 8 -12.62 -1.33 -4.95
CA MET A 8 -13.36 -0.41 -5.80
C MET A 8 -14.88 -0.56 -5.65
N LYS A 9 -15.36 -1.79 -5.38
CA LYS A 9 -16.79 -2.07 -5.22
C LYS A 9 -17.03 -3.35 -4.42
N LYS A 10 -18.04 -3.30 -3.55
CA LYS A 10 -18.63 -4.47 -2.87
C LYS A 10 -20.14 -4.44 -3.08
N ARG A 11 -20.73 -5.57 -3.51
CA ARG A 11 -22.17 -5.66 -3.85
C ARG A 11 -23.08 -5.88 -2.63
N GLY A 12 -22.51 -6.16 -1.45
CA GLY A 12 -23.26 -6.33 -0.21
C GLY A 12 -22.53 -5.69 0.97
N GLY A 13 -23.24 -4.83 1.72
CA GLY A 13 -22.69 -4.11 2.88
C GLY A 13 -21.57 -3.11 2.52
N SER A 14 -21.02 -2.47 3.55
CA SER A 14 -19.94 -1.49 3.40
C SER A 14 -18.60 -2.16 3.08
N HIS A 15 -17.73 -1.42 2.37
CA HIS A 15 -16.32 -1.74 2.19
C HIS A 15 -15.45 -0.58 2.68
N GLU A 16 -14.20 -0.90 3.00
CA GLU A 16 -13.21 0.11 3.37
C GLU A 16 -12.91 1.02 2.17
N ARG A 17 -12.86 2.34 2.40
CA ARG A 17 -12.68 3.38 1.37
C ARG A 17 -11.25 3.93 1.34
N THR A 18 -10.30 3.15 1.83
CA THR A 18 -8.88 3.50 1.87
C THR A 18 -8.10 2.70 0.83
N ILE A 19 -6.93 3.20 0.47
CA ILE A 19 -5.91 2.46 -0.28
C ILE A 19 -4.90 1.96 0.75
N ARG A 20 -4.58 0.67 0.73
CA ARG A 20 -3.63 0.05 1.67
C ARG A 20 -2.38 -0.43 0.94
N GLU A 21 -1.23 -0.29 1.57
CA GLU A 21 0.00 -0.94 1.10
C GLU A 21 -0.10 -2.46 1.34
N PHE A 22 0.51 -3.25 0.46
CA PHE A 22 0.61 -4.70 0.66
C PHE A 22 1.96 -5.22 0.19
N THR A 23 2.40 -6.33 0.76
CA THR A 23 3.59 -7.05 0.32
C THR A 23 3.24 -8.48 -0.05
N VAL A 24 4.01 -9.04 -0.97
CA VAL A 24 3.94 -10.46 -1.36
C VAL A 24 5.33 -11.01 -1.22
N GLY A 25 5.49 -11.94 -0.29
CA GLY A 25 6.78 -12.54 0.02
C GLY A 25 6.67 -14.05 0.28
N PRO A 26 7.77 -14.69 0.70
CA PRO A 26 7.79 -16.13 0.98
C PRO A 26 6.79 -16.57 2.05
N LYS A 27 6.41 -15.66 2.95
CA LYS A 27 5.42 -15.89 4.03
C LYS A 27 3.97 -15.71 3.57
N GLY A 28 3.75 -15.25 2.34
CA GLY A 28 2.42 -15.03 1.76
C GLY A 28 2.10 -13.56 1.49
N PHE A 29 0.82 -13.22 1.63
CA PHE A 29 0.25 -11.91 1.32
C PHE A 29 -0.03 -11.15 2.61
N GLU A 30 0.58 -9.98 2.78
CA GLU A 30 0.41 -9.15 3.98
C GLU A 30 -0.17 -7.79 3.60
N VAL A 31 -1.21 -7.36 4.33
CA VAL A 31 -1.87 -6.07 4.15
C VAL A 31 -1.42 -5.11 5.24
N GLY A 32 -0.79 -4.01 4.82
CA GLY A 32 -0.29 -2.97 5.69
C GLY A 32 -1.34 -1.90 6.05
N PRO A 33 -0.86 -0.79 6.63
CA PRO A 33 -1.72 0.32 7.02
C PRO A 33 -2.29 1.09 5.81
N PRO A 34 -3.38 1.86 6.01
CA PRO A 34 -3.87 2.79 5.00
C PRO A 34 -2.82 3.83 4.60
N MET A 35 -2.66 4.04 3.30
CA MET A 35 -1.77 5.06 2.74
C MET A 35 -2.43 6.44 2.87
N LYS A 36 -1.96 7.26 3.82
CA LYS A 36 -2.49 8.62 4.04
C LYS A 36 -1.75 9.70 3.24
N ALA A 37 -0.56 9.38 2.75
CA ALA A 37 0.37 10.35 2.17
C ALA A 37 0.36 10.39 0.63
N PHE A 38 -0.48 9.60 -0.04
CA PHE A 38 -0.54 9.55 -1.50
C PHE A 38 -1.84 10.16 -2.02
N HIS A 39 -1.70 11.06 -2.97
CA HIS A 39 -2.78 11.75 -3.67
C HIS A 39 -2.74 11.41 -5.14
N GLY A 40 -3.88 11.48 -5.83
CA GLY A 40 -3.93 11.25 -7.27
C GLY A 40 -3.67 9.81 -7.72
N VAL A 41 -3.71 8.82 -6.81
CA VAL A 41 -3.42 7.41 -7.15
C VAL A 41 -4.31 6.89 -8.28
N LEU A 42 -5.60 7.24 -8.28
CA LEU A 42 -6.54 6.82 -9.32
C LEU A 42 -6.45 7.66 -10.61
N THR A 43 -5.61 8.71 -10.63
CA THR A 43 -5.39 9.56 -11.81
C THR A 43 -4.25 9.06 -12.70
N GLY A 44 -3.49 8.07 -12.23
CA GLY A 44 -2.31 7.55 -12.92
C GLY A 44 -1.01 8.33 -12.63
N VAL A 45 -1.09 9.52 -12.04
CA VAL A 45 0.06 10.33 -11.64
C VAL A 45 0.02 10.55 -10.12
N PRO A 46 0.48 9.58 -9.31
CA PRO A 46 0.45 9.70 -7.87
C PRO A 46 1.44 10.75 -7.37
N THR A 47 1.01 11.58 -6.43
CA THR A 47 1.85 12.54 -5.72
C THR A 47 1.98 12.12 -4.25
N TYR A 48 3.21 11.99 -3.76
CA TYR A 48 3.48 11.64 -2.37
C TYR A 48 3.81 12.90 -1.55
N SER A 49 3.08 13.12 -0.46
CA SER A 49 3.21 14.29 0.42
C SER A 49 3.68 13.90 1.83
N GLY A 50 4.07 12.65 2.05
CA GLY A 50 4.54 12.16 3.35
C GLY A 50 5.99 12.54 3.56
N ALA A 51 6.27 13.38 4.55
CA ALA A 51 7.63 13.57 5.01
C ALA A 51 8.10 12.25 5.65
N SER A 52 8.99 11.52 4.96
CA SER A 52 9.96 10.57 5.52
C SER A 52 9.50 9.73 6.73
N ASP A 53 8.27 9.21 6.71
CA ASP A 53 7.84 8.22 7.69
C ASP A 53 8.24 6.85 7.12
N PRO A 54 8.91 5.96 7.87
CA PRO A 54 9.30 4.67 7.36
C PRO A 54 8.04 3.86 7.04
N LEU A 55 7.65 3.87 5.77
CA LEU A 55 6.73 2.88 5.20
C LEU A 55 7.33 1.51 5.53
N MET A 56 6.54 0.65 6.17
CA MET A 56 6.87 -0.67 6.75
C MET A 56 8.31 -1.12 6.47
N GLY A 57 9.09 -1.21 7.57
CA GLY A 57 10.48 -1.67 7.70
C GLY A 57 11.18 -2.14 6.43
N SER A 58 12.35 -1.55 6.18
CA SER A 58 13.33 -1.84 5.14
C SER A 58 13.77 -3.32 5.01
N ASP A 59 12.85 -4.26 4.78
CA ASP A 59 13.13 -5.69 4.57
C ASP A 59 13.62 -5.98 3.14
N ASP A 60 13.83 -4.95 2.32
CA ASP A 60 14.69 -5.05 1.13
C ASP A 60 16.20 -5.01 1.49
N ALA A 61 16.57 -4.86 2.76
CA ALA A 61 17.98 -4.90 3.23
C ALA A 61 18.59 -6.31 3.25
N ASP A 62 17.82 -7.36 2.95
CA ASP A 62 18.30 -8.76 2.93
C ASP A 62 18.05 -9.46 1.58
N ARG A 63 18.19 -8.73 0.47
CA ARG A 63 18.50 -9.34 -0.84
C ARG A 63 20.01 -9.52 -0.99
N GLY A 64 20.60 -10.29 -0.09
CA GLY A 64 22.04 -10.48 -0.02
C GLY A 64 22.51 -11.74 0.71
N LEU A 65 22.04 -12.93 0.32
CA LEU A 65 22.78 -14.20 0.33
C LEU A 65 22.01 -15.32 -0.37
#